data_AF-A0A7C5UMQ1-F1
#
_entry.id   AF-A0A7C5UMQ1-F1
#
_cell.length_a   1.000
_cell.length_b   1.000
_cell.length_c   1.000
_cell.angle_alpha   90.00
_cell.angle_beta   90.00
_cell.angle_gamma   90.00
#
_symmetry.space_group_name_H-M   'P 1'
#
loop_
_entity.id
_entity.type
_entity.pdbx_description
1 polymer ?
#
loop_
_entity_poly.entity_id
_entity_poly.type
_entity_poly.pdbx_seq_one_letter_code
_entity_poly.pdbx_strand_id
1 'polypeptide(L)'
;MKFKDWTVLLVPDHASEVKRFRLSRKMIIGLVIIQGLILILLTIFGGGYFYRIRQGRILERYKIENQDLKVQLQSLSQQMNAIQNQLTRVNELDHKIRMVVGLEKKSEIIMGTGGPEAEQPAMSMLLPSEEADQVKLVANKLNQIDLSLDAQETSMEELDSYLKENQSLLLATPSIWPVRGWVTSEFGVRMSPLDGNYGVHQGID
;
A
#
# COMPACT_ATOMS: atom_id res chain seq x y z
N MET A 1 58.26 58.70 -17.18
CA MET A 1 57.72 59.20 -15.90
C MET A 1 58.61 58.71 -14.76
N LYS A 2 59.28 59.61 -14.02
CA LYS A 2 60.10 59.24 -12.86
C LYS A 2 59.16 58.78 -11.74
N PHE A 3 59.26 57.51 -11.35
CA PHE A 3 58.39 56.92 -10.34
C PHE A 3 58.89 57.32 -8.95
N LYS A 4 57.99 57.89 -8.13
CA LYS A 4 58.30 58.44 -6.81
C LYS A 4 58.34 57.29 -5.79
N ASP A 5 59.52 57.00 -5.26
CA ASP A 5 59.71 56.04 -4.17
C ASP A 5 59.36 56.70 -2.84
N TRP A 6 58.51 56.05 -2.06
CA TRP A 6 58.04 56.57 -0.77
C TRP A 6 58.91 55.94 0.32
N THR A 7 59.61 56.79 1.10
CA THR A 7 60.43 56.33 2.23
C THR A 7 59.65 56.63 3.51
N VAL A 8 59.18 55.57 4.18
CA VAL A 8 58.56 55.69 5.50
C VAL A 8 59.68 55.58 6.53
N LEU A 9 59.87 56.66 7.28
CA LEU A 9 60.83 56.76 8.37
C LEU A 9 60.09 56.54 9.68
N LEU A 10 60.28 55.37 10.30
CA LEU A 10 59.82 55.12 11.66
C LEU A 10 60.95 55.59 12.60
N VAL A 11 60.73 56.72 13.28
CA VAL A 11 61.69 57.29 14.22
C VAL A 11 61.18 57.01 15.65
N PRO A 12 61.71 56.00 16.35
CA PRO A 12 61.45 55.83 17.78
C PRO A 12 62.21 56.88 18.60
N ASP A 13 61.59 57.36 19.67
CA ASP A 13 61.98 58.59 20.41
C ASP A 13 63.29 58.45 21.23
N HIS A 14 63.82 57.24 21.38
CA HIS A 14 65.01 56.98 22.21
C HIS A 14 66.07 56.15 21.46
N ALA A 15 67.15 56.84 21.08
CA ALA A 15 68.51 56.34 20.77
C ALA A 15 68.64 54.92 20.15
N SER A 16 67.88 54.60 19.12
CA SER A 16 68.03 53.36 18.36
C SER A 16 67.93 53.64 16.85
N GLU A 17 68.69 52.88 16.06
CA GLU A 17 68.91 53.11 14.63
C GLU A 17 67.61 53.34 13.85
N VAL A 18 67.57 54.45 13.11
CA VAL A 18 66.45 54.80 12.23
C VAL A 18 66.33 53.76 11.11
N LYS A 19 65.39 52.83 11.26
CA LYS A 19 65.08 51.84 10.22
C LYS A 19 64.28 52.50 9.09
N ARG A 20 64.95 52.70 7.95
CA ARG A 20 64.37 53.27 6.74
C ARG A 20 63.77 52.17 5.87
N PHE A 21 62.44 52.12 5.78
CA PHE A 21 61.78 51.24 4.83
C PHE A 21 61.51 52.01 3.53
N ARG A 22 62.21 51.65 2.46
CA ARG A 22 61.92 52.15 1.11
C ARG A 22 60.82 51.29 0.51
N LEU A 23 59.60 51.80 0.46
CA LEU A 23 58.50 51.12 -0.22
C LEU A 23 58.57 51.48 -1.71
N SER A 24 59.05 50.53 -2.51
CA SER A 24 58.94 50.63 -3.97
C SER A 24 57.50 50.36 -4.40
N ARG A 25 57.05 51.00 -5.49
CA ARG A 25 55.71 50.78 -6.07
C ARG A 25 55.43 49.30 -6.38
N LYS A 26 56.46 48.52 -6.73
CA LYS A 26 56.37 47.08 -6.99
C LYS A 26 56.02 46.28 -5.72
N MET A 27 56.51 46.71 -4.55
CA MET A 27 56.22 46.07 -3.27
C MET A 27 54.77 46.33 -2.83
N ILE A 28 54.26 47.54 -3.05
CA ILE A 28 52.85 47.89 -2.80
C ILE A 28 51.93 47.12 -3.75
N ILE A 29 52.25 47.07 -5.05
CA ILE A 29 51.49 46.30 -6.04
C ILE A 29 51.49 44.80 -5.67
N GLY A 30 52.64 44.25 -5.25
CA GLY A 30 52.74 42.87 -4.78
C GLY A 30 51.84 42.57 -3.58
N LEU A 31 51.82 43.45 -2.57
CA LEU A 31 50.95 43.30 -1.39
C LEU A 31 49.46 43.35 -1.75
N VAL A 32 49.06 44.24 -2.67
CA VAL A 32 47.66 44.32 -3.15
C VAL A 32 47.27 43.05 -3.90
N ILE A 33 48.15 42.50 -4.73
CA ILE A 33 47.91 41.24 -5.45
C ILE A 33 47.76 40.07 -4.46
N ILE A 34 48.63 39.99 -3.45
CA ILE A 34 48.57 38.95 -2.41
C ILE A 34 47.26 39.06 -1.61
N GLN A 35 46.87 40.27 -1.22
CA GLN A 35 45.59 40.51 -0.54
C GLN A 35 44.40 40.08 -1.41
N GLY A 36 44.41 40.42 -2.71
CA GLY A 36 43.40 39.99 -3.66
C GLY A 36 43.31 38.47 -3.77
N LEU A 37 44.46 37.78 -3.86
CA LEU A 37 44.54 36.33 -3.88
C LEU A 37 43.97 35.69 -2.61
N ILE A 38 44.26 36.26 -1.44
CA ILE A 38 43.72 35.78 -0.16
C ILE A 38 42.19 35.93 -0.11
N LEU A 39 41.65 37.06 -0.58
CA LEU A 39 40.20 37.29 -0.62
C LEU A 39 39.49 36.35 -1.61
N ILE A 40 40.12 36.06 -2.75
CA ILE A 40 39.62 35.08 -3.72
C ILE A 40 39.63 33.68 -3.12
N LEU A 41 40.72 33.30 -2.44
CA LEU A 41 40.81 32.01 -1.76
C LEU A 41 39.70 31.88 -0.69
N LEU A 42 39.49 32.93 0.10
CA LEU A 42 38.51 32.94 1.18
C LEU A 42 37.08 32.87 0.65
N THR A 43 36.76 33.54 -0.47
CA THR A 43 35.44 33.45 -1.10
C THR A 43 35.18 32.07 -1.71
N ILE A 44 36.19 31.44 -2.33
CA ILE A 44 36.07 30.08 -2.87
C ILE A 44 35.87 29.05 -1.74
N PHE A 45 36.71 29.09 -0.70
CA PHE A 45 36.62 28.15 0.41
C PHE A 45 35.37 28.38 1.27
N GLY A 46 35.07 29.64 1.60
CA GLY A 46 33.88 30.01 2.37
C GLY A 46 32.58 29.71 1.61
N GLY A 47 32.53 30.04 0.31
CA GLY A 47 31.40 29.72 -0.56
C GLY A 47 31.22 28.21 -0.73
N GLY A 48 32.29 27.46 -0.94
CA GLY A 48 32.26 25.99 -1.03
C GLY A 48 31.83 25.32 0.27
N TYR A 49 32.29 25.81 1.43
CA TYR A 49 31.87 25.32 2.74
C TYR A 49 30.39 25.60 3.01
N PHE A 50 29.93 26.83 2.72
CA PHE A 50 28.52 27.21 2.85
C PHE A 50 27.62 26.41 1.91
N TYR A 51 28.06 26.20 0.67
CA TYR A 51 27.36 25.37 -0.31
C TYR A 51 27.26 23.91 0.16
N ARG A 52 28.36 23.32 0.67
CA ARG A 52 28.35 21.96 1.23
C ARG A 52 27.39 21.80 2.40
N ILE A 53 27.36 22.76 3.34
CA ILE A 53 26.46 22.70 4.49
C ILE A 53 24.99 22.77 4.05
N ARG A 54 24.66 23.64 3.09
CA ARG A 54 23.29 23.72 2.55
C ARG A 54 22.89 22.43 1.84
N GLN A 55 23.77 21.86 1.03
CA GLN A 55 23.49 20.61 0.32
C GLN A 55 23.34 19.41 1.26
N GLY A 56 24.09 19.36 2.37
CA GLY A 56 23.95 18.30 3.37
C GLY A 56 22.54 18.22 3.97
N ARG A 57 21.95 19.37 4.33
CA ARG A 57 20.59 19.42 4.91
C ARG A 57 19.51 18.98 3.92
N ILE A 58 19.69 19.30 2.64
CA ILE A 58 18.75 18.90 1.57
C ILE A 58 18.79 17.38 1.41
N LEU A 59 19.99 16.80 1.38
CA LEU A 59 20.16 15.35 1.27
C LEU A 59 19.59 14.59 2.47
N GLU A 60 19.77 15.11 3.69
CA GLU A 60 19.18 14.54 4.90
C GLU A 60 17.65 14.56 4.86
N ARG A 61 17.05 15.67 4.42
CA ARG A 61 15.59 15.75 4.24
C ARG A 61 15.07 14.72 3.25
N TYR A 62 15.71 14.59 2.09
CA TYR A 62 15.32 13.58 1.11
C TYR A 62 15.44 12.16 1.67
N LYS A 63 16.46 11.86 2.48
CA LYS A 63 16.58 10.55 3.14
C LYS A 63 15.44 10.29 4.13
N ILE A 64 15.07 11.31 4.92
CA ILE A 64 13.96 11.21 5.88
C ILE A 64 12.63 11.01 5.15
N GLU A 65 12.35 11.78 4.09
CA GLU A 65 11.13 11.63 3.28
C GLU A 65 11.03 10.24 2.65
N ASN A 66 12.14 9.71 2.12
CA ASN A 66 12.17 8.35 1.57
C ASN A 66 11.95 7.27 2.65
N GLN A 67 12.49 7.46 3.86
CA GLN A 67 12.26 6.54 4.98
C GLN A 67 10.79 6.54 5.40
N ASP A 68 10.19 7.72 5.51
CA ASP A 68 8.78 7.87 5.86
C ASP A 68 7.88 7.20 4.81
N LEU A 69 8.15 7.42 3.53
CA LEU A 69 7.42 6.77 2.44
C LEU A 69 7.51 5.24 2.50
N LYS A 70 8.68 4.69 2.85
CA LYS A 70 8.86 3.24 3.05
C LYS A 70 8.04 2.71 4.22
N VAL A 71 8.00 3.44 5.33
CA VAL A 71 7.16 3.08 6.49
C VAL A 71 5.69 3.11 6.12
N GLN A 72 5.24 4.12 5.38
CA GLN A 72 3.87 4.20 4.90
C GLN A 72 3.51 2.99 4.00
N LEU A 73 4.37 2.63 3.04
CA LEU A 73 4.16 1.45 2.19
C LEU A 73 4.11 0.14 2.99
N GLN A 74 4.95 -0.02 4.00
CA GLN A 74 4.91 -1.19 4.89
C GLN A 74 3.60 -1.25 5.68
N SER A 75 3.14 -0.12 6.20
CA SER A 75 1.87 -0.04 6.93
C SER A 75 0.67 -0.39 6.03
N LEU A 76 0.68 0.07 4.78
CA LEU A 76 -0.34 -0.24 3.79
C LEU A 76 -0.34 -1.75 3.48
N SER A 77 0.83 -2.34 3.24
CA SER A 77 0.98 -3.78 3.04
C SER A 77 0.45 -4.61 4.23
N GLN A 78 0.68 -4.15 5.47
CA GLN A 78 0.11 -4.80 6.66
C GLN A 78 -1.42 -4.71 6.71
N GLN A 79 -2.00 -3.54 6.42
CA GLN A 79 -3.46 -3.37 6.36
C GLN A 79 -4.08 -4.29 5.30
N MET A 80 -3.46 -4.40 4.13
CA MET A 80 -3.92 -5.29 3.06
C MET A 80 -3.86 -6.76 3.47
N ASN A 81 -2.80 -7.20 4.15
CA ASN A 81 -2.73 -8.57 4.67
C ASN A 81 -3.82 -8.81 5.73
N ALA A 82 -4.17 -7.81 6.55
CA ALA A 82 -5.25 -7.93 7.51
C ALA A 82 -6.61 -8.09 6.80
N ILE A 83 -6.86 -7.32 5.74
CA ILE A 83 -8.06 -7.46 4.90
C ILE A 83 -8.11 -8.84 4.25
N GLN A 84 -6.99 -9.33 3.70
CA GLN A 84 -6.91 -10.67 3.12
C GLN A 84 -7.28 -11.75 4.15
N ASN A 85 -6.75 -11.64 5.38
CA ASN A 85 -7.08 -12.58 6.46
C ASN A 85 -8.57 -12.53 6.83
N GLN A 86 -9.16 -11.33 6.88
CA GLN A 86 -10.59 -11.17 7.12
C GLN A 86 -11.42 -11.82 6.02
N LEU A 87 -11.06 -11.61 4.75
CA LEU A 87 -11.71 -12.24 3.60
C LEU A 87 -11.58 -13.77 3.64
N THR A 88 -10.42 -14.28 4.04
CA THR A 88 -10.20 -15.73 4.19
C THR A 88 -11.12 -16.32 5.25
N ARG A 89 -11.28 -15.62 6.38
CA ARG A 89 -12.19 -16.01 7.46
C ARG A 89 -13.67 -15.97 7.03
N VAL A 90 -14.05 -15.00 6.19
CA VAL A 90 -15.39 -14.92 5.60
C VAL A 90 -15.63 -16.10 4.66
N ASN A 91 -14.65 -16.42 3.81
CA ASN A 91 -14.70 -17.60 2.93
C ASN A 91 -14.84 -18.91 3.71
N GLU A 92 -14.11 -19.09 4.82
CA GLU A 92 -14.27 -20.26 5.68
C GLU A 92 -15.67 -20.36 6.29
N LEU A 93 -16.27 -19.22 6.64
CA LEU A 93 -17.61 -19.18 7.21
C LEU A 93 -18.68 -19.50 6.15
N ASP A 94 -18.56 -18.93 4.95
CA ASP A 94 -19.40 -19.28 3.79
C ASP A 94 -19.32 -20.79 3.51
N HIS A 95 -18.11 -21.34 3.45
CA HIS A 95 -17.91 -22.76 3.22
C HIS A 95 -18.57 -23.64 4.29
N LYS A 96 -18.44 -23.27 5.56
CA LYS A 96 -19.12 -23.98 6.67
C LYS A 96 -20.64 -23.94 6.54
N ILE A 97 -21.23 -22.80 6.17
CA ILE A 97 -22.68 -22.68 5.95
C ILE A 97 -23.09 -23.62 4.82
N ARG A 98 -22.38 -23.61 3.68
CA ARG A 98 -22.67 -24.49 2.55
C ARG A 98 -22.62 -25.97 2.92
N MET A 99 -21.62 -26.38 3.71
CA MET A 99 -21.55 -27.77 4.21
C MET A 99 -22.74 -28.14 5.09
N VAL A 100 -23.18 -27.26 5.99
CA VAL A 100 -24.34 -27.52 6.86
C VAL A 100 -25.63 -27.67 6.05
N VAL A 101 -25.76 -26.91 4.96
CA VAL A 101 -26.95 -26.91 4.11
C VAL A 101 -26.88 -28.00 3.03
N GLY A 102 -25.78 -28.74 2.93
CA GLY A 102 -25.60 -29.79 1.93
C GLY A 102 -25.34 -29.26 0.52
N LEU A 103 -24.92 -28.00 0.39
CA LEU A 103 -24.45 -27.41 -0.86
C LEU A 103 -22.99 -27.81 -1.10
N GLU A 104 -22.76 -28.84 -1.91
CA GLU A 104 -21.41 -29.13 -2.39
C GLU A 104 -20.99 -28.09 -3.44
N LYS A 105 -19.97 -27.30 -3.10
CA LYS A 105 -19.33 -26.40 -4.07
C LYS A 105 -18.53 -27.26 -5.05
N LYS A 106 -19.06 -27.46 -6.26
CA LYS A 106 -18.26 -27.95 -7.39
C LYS A 106 -17.12 -26.95 -7.57
N SER A 107 -15.87 -27.38 -7.46
CA SER A 107 -14.70 -26.50 -7.49
C SER A 107 -14.71 -25.66 -8.77
N GLU A 108 -15.17 -24.41 -8.67
CA GLU A 108 -15.04 -23.49 -9.78
C GLU A 108 -13.55 -23.21 -9.96
N ILE A 109 -13.15 -23.43 -11.21
CA ILE A 109 -11.81 -23.29 -11.72
C ILE A 109 -11.29 -21.92 -11.31
N ILE A 110 -10.11 -21.93 -10.68
CA ILE A 110 -9.32 -20.76 -10.31
C ILE A 110 -9.34 -19.78 -11.49
N MET A 111 -10.13 -18.71 -11.36
CA MET A 111 -10.23 -17.69 -12.38
C MET A 111 -8.86 -17.02 -12.45
N GLY A 112 -8.23 -17.07 -13.63
CA GLY A 112 -6.86 -16.61 -13.82
C GLY A 112 -6.71 -15.16 -13.38
N THR A 113 -5.77 -14.91 -12.47
CA THR A 113 -5.36 -13.57 -12.02
C THR A 113 -4.58 -12.86 -13.13
N GLY A 114 -5.21 -12.64 -14.29
CA GLY A 114 -4.67 -11.83 -15.37
C GLY A 114 -4.76 -10.36 -14.98
N GLY A 115 -3.84 -9.91 -14.13
CA GLY A 115 -3.64 -8.47 -13.94
C GLY A 115 -3.07 -7.86 -15.23
N PRO A 116 -3.34 -6.58 -15.51
CA PRO A 116 -2.73 -5.91 -16.64
C PRO A 116 -1.20 -6.03 -16.50
N GLU A 117 -0.56 -6.63 -17.50
CA GLU A 117 0.88 -6.52 -17.66
C GLU A 117 1.15 -5.03 -17.77
N ALA A 118 1.75 -4.45 -16.72
CA ALA A 118 2.04 -3.03 -16.67
C ALA A 118 3.10 -2.73 -17.72
N GLU A 119 2.67 -2.52 -18.96
CA GLU A 119 3.47 -1.87 -19.99
C GLU A 119 3.80 -0.48 -19.49
N GLN A 120 4.94 -0.33 -18.82
CA GLN A 120 5.53 0.98 -18.57
C GLN A 120 7.01 0.86 -18.21
N PRO A 121 7.89 0.83 -19.23
CA PRO A 121 9.33 1.07 -19.07
C PRO A 121 9.67 2.43 -18.42
N ALA A 122 8.69 3.31 -18.20
CA ALA A 122 8.87 4.62 -17.58
C ALA A 122 9.11 4.55 -16.06
N MET A 123 8.41 3.66 -15.34
CA MET A 123 8.54 3.57 -13.88
C MET A 123 9.81 2.80 -13.45
N SER A 124 10.23 1.83 -14.26
CA SER A 124 11.49 1.08 -14.06
C SER A 124 12.75 1.90 -14.38
N MET A 125 12.63 3.03 -15.09
CA MET A 125 13.76 3.93 -15.37
C MET A 125 13.94 5.03 -14.31
N LEU A 126 12.90 5.33 -13.52
CA LEU A 126 12.89 6.47 -12.58
C LEU A 126 13.15 6.07 -11.12
N LEU A 127 13.00 4.79 -10.78
CA LEU A 127 13.20 4.26 -9.44
C LEU A 127 14.30 3.19 -9.42
N PRO A 128 15.10 3.09 -8.35
CA PRO A 128 15.88 1.88 -8.08
C PRO A 128 14.99 0.64 -8.15
N SER A 129 15.48 -0.43 -8.76
CA SER A 129 14.70 -1.64 -9.08
C SER A 129 13.94 -2.21 -7.87
N GLU A 130 14.55 -2.16 -6.70
CA GLU A 130 13.98 -2.70 -5.45
C GLU A 130 12.72 -1.95 -4.97
N GLU A 131 12.66 -0.63 -5.16
CA GLU A 131 11.54 0.19 -4.69
C GLU A 131 10.36 0.14 -5.67
N ALA A 132 10.66 0.07 -6.98
CA ALA A 132 9.65 -0.16 -8.00
C ALA A 132 8.93 -1.51 -7.80
N ASP A 133 9.68 -2.56 -7.44
CA ASP A 133 9.11 -3.89 -7.22
C ASP A 133 8.21 -3.95 -5.98
N GLN A 134 8.55 -3.22 -4.91
CA GLN A 134 7.69 -3.12 -3.72
C GLN A 134 6.35 -2.44 -4.04
N VAL A 135 6.36 -1.35 -4.80
CA VAL A 135 5.14 -0.65 -5.21
C VAL A 135 4.28 -1.53 -6.12
N LYS A 136 4.89 -2.25 -7.06
CA LYS A 136 4.19 -3.23 -7.92
C LYS A 136 3.55 -4.34 -7.10
N LEU A 137 4.25 -4.87 -6.12
CA LEU A 137 3.72 -5.91 -5.23
C LEU A 137 2.47 -5.43 -4.49
N VAL A 138 2.51 -4.20 -3.95
CA VAL A 138 1.36 -3.60 -3.27
C VAL A 138 0.20 -3.39 -4.24
N ALA A 139 0.45 -2.85 -5.44
CA ALA A 139 -0.59 -2.67 -6.46
C ALA A 139 -1.24 -4.00 -6.87
N ASN A 140 -0.44 -5.05 -7.08
CA ASN A 140 -0.94 -6.37 -7.44
C ASN A 140 -1.77 -7.00 -6.32
N LYS A 141 -1.35 -6.86 -5.05
CA LYS A 141 -2.16 -7.29 -3.91
C LYS A 141 -3.50 -6.58 -3.84
N LEU A 142 -3.55 -5.29 -4.23
CA LEU A 142 -4.78 -4.50 -4.18
C LEU A 142 -5.78 -5.03 -5.20
N ASN A 143 -5.31 -5.23 -6.45
CA ASN A 143 -6.14 -5.82 -7.50
C ASN A 143 -6.61 -7.23 -7.14
N GLN A 144 -5.77 -8.04 -6.47
CA GLN A 144 -6.20 -9.36 -6.00
C GLN A 144 -7.29 -9.28 -4.95
N ILE A 145 -7.18 -8.36 -3.99
CA ILE A 145 -8.21 -8.13 -2.98
C ILE A 145 -9.52 -7.70 -3.64
N ASP A 146 -9.45 -6.77 -4.60
CA ASP A 146 -10.62 -6.26 -5.33
C ASP A 146 -11.37 -7.39 -6.06
N LEU A 147 -10.66 -8.17 -6.87
CA LEU A 147 -11.24 -9.33 -7.56
C LEU A 147 -11.83 -10.37 -6.60
N SER A 148 -11.18 -10.57 -5.45
CA SER A 148 -11.65 -11.52 -4.45
C SER A 148 -12.88 -11.02 -3.68
N LEU A 149 -13.06 -9.71 -3.54
CA LEU A 149 -14.25 -9.09 -2.97
C LEU A 149 -15.44 -9.23 -3.92
N ASP A 150 -15.27 -8.94 -5.20
CA ASP A 150 -16.32 -9.10 -6.21
C ASP A 150 -16.81 -10.56 -6.30
N ALA A 151 -15.87 -11.50 -6.28
CA ALA A 151 -16.19 -12.93 -6.27
C ALA A 151 -16.93 -13.35 -4.98
N GLN A 152 -16.53 -12.78 -3.83
CA GLN A 152 -17.18 -13.04 -2.55
C GLN A 152 -18.61 -12.47 -2.50
N GLU A 153 -18.82 -11.27 -3.02
CA GLU A 153 -20.13 -10.62 -3.10
C GLU A 153 -21.11 -11.46 -3.92
N THR A 154 -20.70 -11.83 -5.14
CA THR A 154 -21.50 -12.70 -6.01
C THR A 154 -21.84 -14.03 -5.32
N SER A 155 -20.86 -14.65 -4.67
CA SER A 155 -21.05 -15.92 -3.97
C SER A 155 -22.03 -15.80 -2.79
N MET A 156 -22.03 -14.68 -2.06
CA MET A 156 -22.94 -14.43 -0.95
C MET A 156 -24.37 -14.17 -1.42
N GLU A 157 -24.56 -13.46 -2.53
CA GLU A 157 -25.89 -13.25 -3.13
C GLU A 157 -26.53 -14.57 -3.57
N GLU A 158 -25.74 -15.46 -4.18
CA GLU A 158 -26.19 -16.80 -4.54
C GLU A 158 -26.60 -17.63 -3.31
N LEU A 159 -25.81 -17.57 -2.24
CA LEU A 159 -26.11 -18.28 -1.00
C LEU A 159 -27.38 -17.76 -0.34
N ASP A 160 -27.56 -16.44 -0.25
CA ASP A 160 -28.76 -15.82 0.32
C ASP A 160 -30.01 -16.22 -0.47
N SER A 161 -29.95 -16.16 -1.80
CA SER A 161 -31.04 -16.56 -2.68
C SER A 161 -31.43 -18.03 -2.47
N TYR A 162 -30.44 -18.91 -2.41
CA TYR A 162 -30.65 -20.34 -2.16
C TYR A 162 -31.28 -20.60 -0.77
N LEU A 163 -30.77 -19.94 0.27
CA LEU A 163 -31.29 -20.11 1.63
C LEU A 163 -32.75 -19.68 1.74
N LYS A 164 -33.13 -18.58 1.07
CA LYS A 164 -34.52 -18.11 1.00
C LYS A 164 -35.44 -19.10 0.30
N GLU A 165 -34.99 -19.67 -0.83
CA GLU A 165 -35.76 -20.68 -1.55
C GLU A 165 -35.98 -21.94 -0.71
N ASN A 166 -34.90 -22.45 -0.10
CA ASN A 166 -34.98 -23.63 0.76
C ASN A 166 -35.86 -23.38 2.00
N GLN A 167 -35.77 -22.20 2.62
CA GLN A 167 -36.65 -21.81 3.72
C GLN A 167 -38.13 -21.84 3.30
N SER A 168 -38.45 -21.29 2.13
CA SER A 168 -39.81 -21.31 1.58
C SER A 168 -40.33 -22.74 1.39
N LEU A 169 -39.50 -23.62 0.82
CA LEU A 169 -39.84 -25.03 0.62
C LEU A 169 -40.07 -25.77 1.95
N LEU A 170 -39.20 -25.55 2.95
CA LEU A 170 -39.33 -26.17 4.27
C LEU A 170 -40.58 -25.71 5.01
N LEU A 171 -40.98 -24.44 4.86
CA LEU A 171 -42.22 -23.92 5.42
C LEU A 171 -43.47 -24.47 4.71
N ALA A 172 -43.37 -24.78 3.42
CA ALA A 172 -44.45 -25.36 2.63
C ALA A 172 -44.56 -26.90 2.77
N THR A 173 -43.55 -27.57 3.33
CA THR A 173 -43.51 -29.03 3.47
C THR A 173 -44.07 -29.45 4.84
N PRO A 174 -45.25 -30.09 4.92
CA PRO A 174 -45.77 -30.58 6.19
C PRO A 174 -44.87 -31.68 6.75
N SER A 175 -44.29 -31.45 7.93
CA SER A 175 -43.37 -32.37 8.61
C SER A 175 -43.94 -32.97 9.89
N ILE A 176 -45.17 -32.61 10.24
CA ILE A 176 -45.87 -33.07 11.44
C ILE A 176 -47.27 -33.56 11.10
N TRP A 177 -47.85 -34.35 11.99
CA TRP A 177 -49.26 -34.70 11.90
C TRP A 177 -50.13 -33.43 11.94
N PRO A 178 -51.08 -33.26 11.00
CA PRO A 178 -51.92 -32.06 10.96
C PRO A 178 -52.86 -31.96 12.17
N VAL A 179 -53.22 -33.11 12.77
CA VAL A 179 -54.07 -33.20 13.96
C VAL A 179 -53.58 -34.34 14.87
N ARG A 180 -53.91 -34.26 16.17
CA ARG A 180 -53.67 -35.35 17.13
C ARG A 180 -54.92 -36.21 17.21
N GLY A 181 -54.82 -37.49 16.88
CA GLY A 181 -55.95 -38.42 16.85
C GLY A 181 -55.52 -39.84 16.50
N TRP A 182 -56.49 -40.75 16.43
CA TRP A 182 -56.28 -42.13 16.00
C TRP A 182 -56.54 -42.20 14.50
N VAL A 183 -55.69 -42.92 13.77
CA VAL A 183 -55.93 -43.21 12.35
C VAL A 183 -57.05 -44.24 12.28
N THR A 184 -58.16 -43.85 11.69
CA THR A 184 -59.32 -44.71 11.43
C THR A 184 -59.16 -45.48 10.13
N SER A 185 -58.44 -44.93 9.15
CA SER A 185 -58.19 -45.57 7.86
C SER A 185 -56.87 -45.13 7.25
N GLU A 186 -56.04 -46.08 6.85
CA GLU A 186 -54.77 -45.81 6.16
C GLU A 186 -54.99 -45.58 4.64
N PHE A 187 -53.89 -45.27 3.96
CA PHE A 187 -53.80 -45.21 2.51
C PHE A 187 -53.86 -46.63 1.91
N GLY A 188 -54.62 -46.81 0.83
CA GLY A 188 -54.72 -48.10 0.15
C GLY A 188 -56.16 -48.56 -0.09
N VAL A 189 -56.35 -49.84 -0.39
CA VAL A 189 -57.66 -50.35 -0.80
C VAL A 189 -58.60 -50.49 0.40
N ARG A 190 -59.76 -49.83 0.34
CA ARG A 190 -60.81 -49.94 1.37
C ARG A 190 -62.21 -49.88 0.76
N MET A 191 -63.21 -50.25 1.56
CA MET A 191 -64.62 -50.01 1.24
C MET A 191 -64.97 -48.54 1.45
N SER A 192 -65.52 -47.89 0.43
CA SER A 192 -65.93 -46.49 0.50
C SER A 192 -67.19 -46.34 1.37
N PRO A 193 -67.19 -45.40 2.34
CA PRO A 193 -68.35 -45.16 3.20
C PRO A 193 -69.54 -44.48 2.50
N LEU A 194 -69.34 -43.94 1.29
CA LEU A 194 -70.39 -43.25 0.53
C LEU A 194 -71.22 -44.20 -0.34
N ASP A 195 -70.57 -45.16 -0.99
CA ASP A 195 -71.16 -46.02 -2.02
C ASP A 195 -70.91 -47.53 -1.80
N GLY A 196 -70.15 -47.91 -0.78
CA GLY A 196 -69.94 -49.32 -0.38
C GLY A 196 -69.04 -50.14 -1.31
N ASN A 197 -68.45 -49.52 -2.33
CA ASN A 197 -67.54 -50.19 -3.26
C ASN A 197 -66.10 -50.19 -2.75
N TYR A 198 -65.31 -51.17 -3.18
CA TYR A 198 -63.86 -51.17 -2.92
C TYR A 198 -63.16 -50.18 -3.85
N GLY A 199 -62.40 -49.26 -3.28
CA GLY A 199 -61.63 -48.25 -4.00
C GLY A 199 -60.28 -47.98 -3.34
N VAL A 200 -59.37 -47.36 -4.08
CA VAL A 200 -58.07 -46.92 -3.54
C VAL A 200 -58.27 -45.61 -2.79
N HIS A 201 -58.09 -45.66 -1.48
CA HIS A 201 -58.04 -44.50 -0.62
C HIS A 201 -56.73 -43.74 -0.82
N GLN A 202 -56.84 -42.48 -1.23
CA GLN A 202 -55.68 -41.62 -1.57
C GLN A 202 -55.17 -40.80 -0.38
N GLY A 203 -55.59 -41.12 0.85
CA GLY A 203 -55.26 -40.36 2.05
C GLY A 203 -55.23 -41.22 3.30
N ILE A 204 -55.21 -40.55 4.44
CA ILE A 204 -55.30 -41.13 5.78
C ILE A 204 -56.42 -40.39 6.50
N ASP A 205 -57.33 -41.13 7.14
CA ASP A 205 -58.45 -40.60 7.93
C ASP A 205 -58.27 -40.88 9.42
#